data_AF-A0A920HKF2-F1
#
_entry.id   AF-A0A920HKF2-F1
#
_cell.length_a   1.000
_cell.length_b   1.000
_cell.length_c   1.000
_cell.angle_alpha   90.00
_cell.angle_beta   90.00
_cell.angle_gamma   90.00
#
_symmetry.space_group_name_H-M   'P 1'
#
loop_
_entity.id
_entity.type
_entity.pdbx_description
1 polymer ?
#
loop_
_entity_poly.entity_id
_entity_poly.type
_entity_poly.pdbx_seq_one_letter_code
_entity_poly.pdbx_strand_id
1 'polypeptide(L)' 'MPVNSEVRLKIKCNDITEKNPGQFLLKNEVTMEIKGVEKPAYIAETLSMFVT' A
#
# COMPACT_ATOMS: atom_id res chain seq x y z
N MET A 1 -14.18 -10.61 2.47
CA MET A 1 -13.16 -11.38 1.73
C MET A 1 -13.17 -12.80 2.28
N PRO A 2 -13.17 -13.85 1.45
CA PRO A 2 -13.15 -15.23 1.95
C PRO A 2 -11.86 -15.50 2.72
N VAL A 3 -11.96 -16.21 3.83
CA VAL A 3 -10.78 -16.70 4.57
C VAL A 3 -10.00 -17.69 3.72
N ASN A 4 -8.67 -17.76 3.89
CA ASN A 4 -7.74 -18.59 3.09
C ASN A 4 -7.66 -18.25 1.59
N SER A 5 -8.03 -17.04 1.19
CA SER A 5 -7.82 -16.57 -0.19
C SER A 5 -6.34 -16.28 -0.48
N GLU A 6 -5.87 -16.61 -1.69
CA GLU A 6 -4.56 -16.16 -2.19
C GLU A 6 -4.67 -14.68 -2.62
N VAL A 7 -3.95 -13.80 -1.92
CA VAL A 7 -3.99 -12.35 -2.13
C VAL A 7 -2.65 -11.81 -2.64
N ARG A 8 -2.70 -10.73 -3.42
CA ARG A 8 -1.52 -9.99 -3.88
C ARG A 8 -1.70 -8.50 -3.62
N LEU A 9 -0.69 -7.87 -3.04
CA LEU A 9 -0.61 -6.41 -2.95
C LEU A 9 0.24 -5.87 -4.09
N LYS A 10 -0.31 -4.92 -4.85
CA LYS A 10 0.42 -4.07 -5.78
C LYS A 10 0.60 -2.72 -5.12
N ILE A 11 1.85 -2.38 -4.80
CA ILE A 11 2.21 -1.14 -4.12
C ILE A 11 3.00 -0.29 -5.10
N LYS A 12 2.54 0.93 -5.33
CA LYS A 12 3.27 1.96 -6.08
C LYS A 12 3.62 3.09 -5.11
N CYS A 13 4.92 3.34 -4.95
CA CYS A 13 5.39 4.49 -4.19
C CYS A 13 5.24 5.75 -5.05
N ASN A 14 4.33 6.64 -4.63
CA ASN A 14 4.01 7.86 -5.36
C ASN A 14 4.86 9.04 -4.92
N ASP A 15 5.17 9.12 -3.63
CA ASP A 15 6.00 10.19 -3.07
C ASP A 15 6.76 9.73 -1.82
N ILE A 16 7.94 10.32 -1.62
CA ILE A 16 8.74 10.19 -0.40
C ILE A 16 9.18 11.59 0.00
N THR A 17 8.65 12.07 1.12
CA THR A 17 8.99 13.40 1.65
C THR A 17 9.72 13.27 2.99
N GLU A 18 10.92 13.84 3.10
CA GLU A 18 11.57 14.05 4.41
C GLU A 18 10.91 15.24 5.12
N LYS A 19 10.18 14.99 6.21
CA LYS A 19 9.46 16.05 6.95
C LYS A 19 10.34 16.75 7.98
N ASN A 20 11.28 16.01 8.55
CA ASN A 20 12.29 16.45 9.51
C ASN A 20 13.53 15.56 9.31
N PRO A 21 14.73 15.97 9.76
CA PRO A 21 15.92 15.13 9.66
C PRO A 21 15.67 13.70 10.17
N GLY A 22 15.80 12.70 9.30
CA GLY A 22 15.59 11.29 9.62
C GLY A 22 14.13 10.81 9.65
N GLN A 23 13.16 11.67 9.33
CA GLN A 23 11.73 11.34 9.28
C GLN A 23 11.21 11.38 7.83
N PHE A 24 10.84 10.22 7.30
CA PHE A 24 10.38 10.06 5.92
C PHE A 24 8.92 9.64 5.86
N LEU A 25 8.07 10.49 5.28
CA LEU A 25 6.68 10.19 4.99
C LEU A 25 6.57 9.62 3.57
N LEU A 26 6.19 8.36 3.48
CA LEU A 26 5.91 7.67 2.22
C LEU A 26 4.42 7.74 1.92
N LYS A 27 4.12 8.01 0.66
CA LYS A 27 2.78 7.99 0.09
C LYS A 27 2.70 6.89 -0.96
N ASN A 28 1.93 5.84 -0.68
CA ASN A 28 1.81 4.71 -1.58
C ASN A 28 0.37 4.50 -2.03
N GLU A 29 0.18 4.24 -3.32
CA GLU A 29 -1.05 3.67 -3.86
C GLU A 29 -0.98 2.15 -3.75
N VAL A 30 -1.98 1.56 -3.12
CA VAL A 30 -2.05 0.12 -2.82
C VAL A 30 -3.31 -0.46 -3.39
N THR A 31 -3.16 -1.46 -4.25
CA THR A 31 -4.27 -2.28 -4.75
C THR A 31 -4.12 -3.70 -4.23
N MET A 32 -5.16 -4.23 -3.56
CA MET A 32 -5.20 -5.62 -3.14
C MET A 32 -6.06 -6.45 -4.09
N GLU A 33 -5.45 -7.44 -4.72
CA GLU A 33 -6.10 -8.37 -5.66
C GLU A 33 -6.27 -9.74 -5.02
N ILE A 34 -7.33 -10.45 -5.41
CA ILE A 34 -7.56 -11.85 -5.04
C ILE A 34 -7.55 -12.70 -6.30
N LYS A 35 -6.86 -13.83 -6.26
CA LYS A 35 -6.80 -14.76 -7.39
C LYS A 35 -8.20 -15.21 -7.81
N GLY A 36 -8.52 -15.06 -9.10
CA GLY A 36 -9.82 -15.47 -9.66
C GLY A 36 -10.97 -14.49 -9.42
N VAL A 37 -10.72 -13.32 -8.81
CA VAL A 37 -11.72 -12.26 -8.63
C VAL A 37 -11.31 -11.05 -9.47
N GLU A 38 -12.18 -10.62 -10.38
CA GLU A 38 -11.89 -9.48 -11.27
C GLU A 38 -11.84 -8.13 -10.51
N LYS A 39 -12.71 -7.96 -9.51
CA LYS A 39 -12.77 -6.73 -8.73
C LYS A 39 -11.74 -6.77 -7.59
N PRO A 40 -10.88 -5.73 -7.46
CA PRO A 40 -9.97 -5.61 -6.33
C PRO A 40 -10.73 -5.61 -4.99
N ALA A 41 -10.08 -6.13 -3.97
CA ALA A 41 -10.57 -6.09 -2.60
C ALA A 41 -10.63 -4.65 -2.06
N TYR A 42 -9.59 -3.87 -2.35
CA TYR A 42 -9.56 -2.43 -2.16
C TYR A 42 -8.52 -1.76 -3.06
N ILE A 43 -8.72 -0.47 -3.28
CA ILE A 43 -7.72 0.46 -3.81
C ILE A 43 -7.63 1.58 -2.77
N ALA A 44 -6.44 1.83 -2.23
CA ALA A 44 -6.24 2.75 -1.13
C ALA A 44 -4.93 3.54 -1.28
N GLU A 45 -4.90 4.71 -0.65
CA GLU A 45 -3.69 5.48 -0.44
C GLU A 45 -3.21 5.28 0.99
N THR A 46 -1.99 4.79 1.16
CA THR A 46 -1.38 4.56 2.48
C THR A 46 -0.30 5.58 2.73
N LEU A 47 -0.30 6.11 3.96
CA LEU A 47 0.73 7.01 4.47
C LEU A 47 1.53 6.25 5.53
N SER A 48 2.83 6.13 5.33
CA SER A 48 3.73 5.43 6.25
C SER A 48 4.86 6.34 6.68
N MET A 49 5.10 6.46 7.99
CA MET A 49 6.19 7.26 8.53
C MET A 49 7.34 6.36 8.95
N PHE A 50 8.51 6.56 8.37
CA PHE A 50 9.77 5.91 8.76
C PHE A 50 10.63 6.90 9.54
N VAL A 51 11.29 6.43 10.59
CA VAL A 51 12.15 7.22 11.46
C VAL A 51 13.46 6.46 11.67
N THR A 52 14.60 7.14 11.50
CA THR A 52 15.95 6.61 11.72
C THR A 52 16.55 7.06 13.04
#